data_AF-A0A1S3IPL5-F1
#
_entry.id   AF-A0A1S3IPL5-F1
#
_cell.length_a   1.000
_cell.length_b   1.000
_cell.length_c   1.000
_cell.angle_alpha   90.00
_cell.angle_beta   90.00
_cell.angle_gamma   90.00
#
_symmetry.space_group_name_H-M   'P 1'
#
loop_
_entity.id
_entity.type
_entity.pdbx_description
1 polymer ?
#
loop_
_entity_poly.entity_id
_entity_poly.type
_entity_poly.pdbx_seq_one_letter_code
_entity_poly.pdbx_strand_id
1 'polypeptide(L)'
;MGFGVFRFARDVDQNLLCSVCSAVLEDAVLTPCGHSFCLLCLETWLSRPGTNSCPECRAVCLSNEATPIHSIRNLINSLDIDCDYADRGCKAVVKVENLPQHRASCNFAPVQCAGCDLTINCYELPSHQVQCDGIAAVVSEVDDLLDKRGYRGYQAARSPEVSELACRVASLELQLRRMRQDLNLAESRNKKLERELVKTKEDLQEKRNQLLDQQYTDFDSDYDYGYAPHTIPKLSLLIARFLLAKPTYIDANRVFSAIKRCYDNYARCGEDYEHDVYMLTATANACNWFDDNQRRNIDSWLQSIARYRKLQRRA
;
A
#
# COMPACT_ATOMS: atom_id res chain seq x y z
N MET A 1 -21.13 1.39 7.25
CA MET A 1 -21.58 0.23 6.46
C MET A 1 -23.06 0.42 6.18
N GLY A 2 -23.42 0.75 4.93
CA GLY A 2 -24.80 0.92 4.51
C GLY A 2 -25.47 2.18 5.06
N PHE A 3 -26.50 2.67 4.36
CA PHE A 3 -27.32 3.78 4.84
C PHE A 3 -28.48 3.25 5.69
N GLY A 4 -28.60 3.76 6.93
CA GLY A 4 -29.67 3.33 7.85
C GLY A 4 -31.05 3.56 7.24
N VAL A 5 -31.90 2.53 7.22
CA VAL A 5 -33.21 2.55 6.55
C VAL A 5 -34.12 3.67 7.07
N PHE A 6 -34.05 3.95 8.38
CA PHE A 6 -34.84 4.98 9.06
C PHE A 6 -34.51 6.41 8.63
N ARG A 7 -33.45 6.63 7.85
CA ARG A 7 -33.02 7.96 7.41
C ARG A 7 -33.63 8.37 6.08
N PHE A 8 -34.28 7.47 5.37
CA PHE A 8 -34.85 7.78 4.07
C PHE A 8 -36.24 8.39 4.23
N ALA A 9 -36.52 9.44 3.46
CA ALA A 9 -37.79 10.15 3.54
C ALA A 9 -38.99 9.32 3.02
N ARG A 10 -38.71 8.25 2.26
CA ARG A 10 -39.68 7.32 1.70
C ARG A 10 -39.24 5.88 1.99
N ASP A 11 -40.20 4.97 1.97
CA ASP A 11 -39.93 3.54 2.06
C ASP A 11 -38.97 3.10 0.94
N VAL A 12 -37.90 2.43 1.34
CA VAL A 12 -36.88 1.91 0.42
C VAL A 12 -37.23 0.49 0.03
N ASP A 13 -37.07 0.18 -1.26
CA ASP A 13 -37.27 -1.18 -1.78
C ASP A 13 -36.36 -2.18 -1.04
N GLN A 14 -36.94 -3.30 -0.60
CA GLN A 14 -36.22 -4.37 0.10
C GLN A 14 -35.07 -4.94 -0.74
N ASN A 15 -35.17 -4.89 -2.07
CA ASN A 15 -34.11 -5.32 -3.00
C ASN A 15 -32.86 -4.42 -2.96
N LEU A 16 -32.95 -3.24 -2.33
CA LEU A 16 -31.82 -2.33 -2.13
C LEU A 16 -31.16 -2.50 -0.77
N LEU A 17 -31.59 -3.49 0.03
CA LEU A 17 -31.04 -3.76 1.34
C LEU A 17 -29.91 -4.78 1.27
N CYS A 18 -28.84 -4.51 2.00
CA CYS A 18 -27.76 -5.46 2.21
C CYS A 18 -28.18 -6.50 3.25
N SER A 19 -28.14 -7.79 2.92
CA SER A 19 -28.47 -8.87 3.86
C SER A 19 -27.47 -9.03 5.02
N VAL A 20 -26.29 -8.42 4.93
CA VAL A 20 -25.27 -8.46 6.01
C VAL A 20 -25.50 -7.37 7.05
N CYS A 21 -25.68 -6.10 6.64
CA CYS A 21 -25.89 -5.00 7.58
C CYS A 21 -27.37 -4.61 7.75
N SER A 22 -28.28 -5.21 7.00
CA SER A 22 -29.72 -4.90 6.98
C SER A 22 -30.04 -3.42 6.72
N ALA A 23 -29.15 -2.73 6.03
CA ALA A 23 -29.23 -1.31 5.69
C ALA A 23 -29.20 -1.15 4.16
N VAL A 24 -29.58 0.03 3.66
CA VAL A 24 -29.56 0.31 2.21
C VAL A 24 -28.12 0.22 1.69
N LEU A 25 -27.95 -0.41 0.53
CA LEU A 25 -26.64 -0.70 -0.05
C LEU A 25 -25.79 0.57 -0.23
N GLU A 26 -24.58 0.55 0.30
CA GLU A 26 -23.56 1.58 0.12
C GLU A 26 -22.42 0.95 -0.71
N ASP A 27 -22.10 1.56 -1.85
CA ASP A 27 -21.19 0.98 -2.84
C ASP A 27 -21.52 -0.48 -3.19
N ALA A 28 -22.73 -0.69 -3.72
CA ALA A 28 -23.26 -2.01 -4.06
C ALA A 28 -22.32 -2.80 -4.99
N VAL A 29 -22.03 -4.04 -4.60
CA VAL A 29 -21.27 -5.02 -5.40
C VAL A 29 -22.08 -6.28 -5.62
N LEU A 30 -21.94 -6.88 -6.81
CA LEU A 30 -22.54 -8.14 -7.21
C LEU A 30 -21.51 -9.25 -7.11
N THR A 31 -21.86 -10.31 -6.40
CA THR A 31 -21.08 -11.55 -6.37
C THR A 31 -21.34 -12.40 -7.62
N PRO A 32 -20.45 -13.34 -8.00
CA PRO A 32 -20.66 -14.23 -9.15
C PRO A 32 -21.95 -15.06 -9.06
N CYS A 33 -22.43 -15.32 -7.84
CA CYS A 33 -23.68 -16.03 -7.59
C CYS A 33 -24.94 -15.15 -7.73
N GLY A 34 -24.79 -13.85 -8.04
CA GLY A 34 -25.89 -12.93 -8.30
C GLY A 34 -26.44 -12.19 -7.07
N HIS A 35 -25.88 -12.37 -5.88
CA HIS A 35 -26.30 -11.63 -4.67
C HIS A 35 -25.54 -10.31 -4.53
N SER A 36 -26.22 -9.28 -4.03
CA SER A 36 -25.69 -7.93 -3.88
C SER A 36 -25.45 -7.53 -2.42
N PHE A 37 -24.31 -6.91 -2.15
CA PHE A 37 -23.90 -6.47 -0.81
C PHE A 37 -23.25 -5.09 -0.85
N CYS A 38 -23.11 -4.42 0.30
CA CYS A 38 -22.20 -3.28 0.39
C CYS A 38 -20.76 -3.76 0.19
N LEU A 39 -19.91 -3.01 -0.51
CA LEU A 39 -18.50 -3.35 -0.72
C LEU A 39 -17.80 -3.73 0.60
N LEU A 40 -17.86 -2.85 1.60
CA LEU A 40 -17.26 -3.07 2.91
C LEU A 40 -17.84 -4.28 3.64
N CYS A 41 -19.14 -4.58 3.46
CA CYS A 41 -19.76 -5.74 4.10
C CYS A 41 -19.21 -7.05 3.52
N LEU A 42 -19.07 -7.12 2.19
CA LEU A 42 -18.52 -8.29 1.52
C LEU A 42 -17.03 -8.47 1.84
N GLU A 43 -16.23 -7.40 1.81
CA GLU A 43 -14.81 -7.45 2.16
C GLU A 43 -14.59 -7.88 3.62
N THR A 44 -15.39 -7.34 4.56
CA THR A 44 -15.34 -7.73 5.97
C THR A 44 -15.74 -9.19 6.17
N TRP A 45 -16.66 -9.72 5.37
CA TRP A 45 -17.03 -11.12 5.41
C TRP A 45 -15.90 -12.01 4.89
N LEU A 46 -15.37 -11.72 3.71
CA LEU A 46 -14.36 -12.55 3.04
C LEU A 46 -12.97 -12.47 3.69
N SER A 47 -12.69 -11.42 4.45
CA SER A 47 -11.43 -11.30 5.22
C SER A 47 -11.34 -12.27 6.42
N ARG A 48 -12.43 -12.92 6.81
CA ARG A 48 -12.41 -13.90 7.91
C ARG A 48 -11.75 -15.22 7.45
N PRO A 49 -10.99 -15.90 8.33
CA PRO A 49 -10.36 -17.16 7.96
C PRO A 49 -11.42 -18.22 7.65
N GLY A 50 -11.30 -18.85 6.47
CA GLY A 50 -12.18 -19.94 6.04
C GLY A 50 -13.50 -19.52 5.39
N THR A 51 -13.72 -18.22 5.12
CA THR A 51 -14.95 -17.72 4.50
C THR A 51 -14.70 -17.21 3.07
N ASN A 52 -14.60 -18.14 2.12
CA ASN A 52 -14.55 -17.84 0.67
C ASN A 52 -15.92 -18.12 0.02
N SER A 53 -16.98 -17.63 0.65
CA SER A 53 -18.34 -17.95 0.26
C SER A 53 -19.30 -16.77 0.40
N CYS A 54 -20.32 -16.75 -0.44
CA CYS A 54 -21.39 -15.78 -0.38
C CYS A 54 -22.13 -15.84 0.98
N PRO A 55 -22.37 -14.70 1.67
CA PRO A 55 -23.11 -14.67 2.93
C PRO A 55 -24.53 -15.27 2.84
N GLU A 56 -25.19 -15.19 1.67
CA GLU A 56 -26.58 -15.65 1.51
C GLU A 56 -26.66 -17.12 1.09
N CYS A 57 -26.03 -17.48 -0.03
CA CYS A 57 -26.18 -18.81 -0.62
C CYS A 57 -25.01 -19.75 -0.37
N ARG A 58 -23.93 -19.28 0.28
CA ARG A 58 -22.70 -20.03 0.56
C ARG A 58 -21.96 -20.56 -0.68
N ALA A 59 -22.32 -20.12 -1.89
CA ALA A 59 -21.57 -20.38 -3.10
C ALA A 59 -20.16 -19.80 -3.00
N VAL A 60 -19.18 -20.41 -3.66
CA VAL A 60 -17.79 -19.92 -3.67
C VAL A 60 -17.77 -18.49 -4.22
N CYS A 61 -17.13 -17.59 -3.47
CA CYS A 61 -17.01 -16.19 -3.83
C CYS A 61 -15.68 -15.66 -3.33
N LEU A 62 -14.87 -15.12 -4.23
CA LEU A 62 -13.63 -14.43 -3.89
C LEU A 62 -13.81 -12.92 -4.00
N SER A 63 -13.03 -12.15 -3.23
CA SER A 63 -13.19 -10.70 -3.14
C SER A 63 -12.90 -9.99 -4.46
N ASN A 64 -12.05 -10.57 -5.31
CA ASN A 64 -11.68 -10.04 -6.63
C ASN A 64 -12.72 -10.37 -7.72
N GLU A 65 -13.70 -11.22 -7.45
CA GLU A 65 -14.74 -11.60 -8.40
C GLU A 65 -16.00 -10.74 -8.24
N ALA A 66 -16.06 -9.89 -7.21
CA ALA A 66 -17.17 -8.99 -6.98
C ALA A 66 -17.13 -7.79 -7.94
N THR A 67 -18.26 -7.48 -8.57
CA THR A 67 -18.37 -6.41 -9.58
C THR A 67 -19.25 -5.26 -9.09
N PRO A 68 -18.82 -3.98 -9.21
CA PRO A 68 -19.66 -2.85 -8.80
C PRO A 68 -20.95 -2.74 -9.64
N ILE A 69 -22.08 -2.49 -8.96
CA ILE A 69 -23.39 -2.36 -9.62
C ILE A 69 -23.74 -0.89 -9.79
N HIS A 70 -23.36 -0.30 -10.92
CA HIS A 70 -23.61 1.12 -11.18
C HIS A 70 -25.11 1.48 -11.26
N SER A 71 -25.95 0.60 -11.80
CA SER A 71 -27.39 0.86 -11.91
C SER A 71 -28.07 1.00 -10.55
N ILE A 72 -27.72 0.13 -9.60
CA ILE A 72 -28.22 0.20 -8.21
C ILE A 72 -27.66 1.43 -7.51
N ARG A 73 -26.36 1.73 -7.68
CA ARG A 73 -25.75 2.94 -7.13
C ARG A 73 -26.49 4.21 -7.59
N ASN A 74 -26.82 4.32 -8.88
CA ASN A 74 -27.56 5.47 -9.42
C ASN A 74 -28.97 5.58 -8.83
N LEU A 75 -29.66 4.46 -8.64
CA LEU A 75 -30.99 4.46 -8.02
C LEU A 75 -30.91 4.96 -6.57
N ILE A 76 -29.97 4.42 -5.78
CA ILE A 76 -29.77 4.82 -4.38
C ILE A 76 -29.36 6.30 -4.28
N ASN A 77 -28.48 6.77 -5.18
CA ASN A 77 -28.05 8.16 -5.25
C ASN A 77 -29.19 9.15 -5.47
N SER A 78 -30.28 8.72 -6.13
CA SER A 78 -31.46 9.54 -6.38
C SER A 78 -32.45 9.61 -5.22
N LEU A 79 -32.28 8.77 -4.19
CA LEU A 79 -33.15 8.73 -3.03
C LEU A 79 -32.91 9.92 -2.10
N ASP A 80 -33.99 10.35 -1.45
CA ASP A 80 -33.98 11.41 -0.44
C ASP A 80 -33.66 10.84 0.94
N ILE A 81 -32.61 11.37 1.57
CA ILE A 81 -32.08 10.94 2.86
C ILE A 81 -31.91 12.14 3.81
N ASP A 82 -32.23 11.92 5.08
CA ASP A 82 -31.99 12.83 6.17
C ASP A 82 -30.48 12.95 6.46
N CYS A 83 -30.05 14.14 6.85
CA CYS A 83 -28.69 14.39 7.28
C CYS A 83 -28.22 13.44 8.41
N ASP A 84 -26.91 13.14 8.44
CA ASP A 84 -26.27 12.37 9.53
C ASP A 84 -26.54 12.98 10.92
N TYR A 85 -26.75 14.30 10.97
CA TYR A 85 -26.89 15.10 12.19
C TYR A 85 -28.35 15.45 12.50
N ALA A 86 -29.30 14.63 12.07
CA ALA A 86 -30.73 14.82 12.38
C ALA A 86 -31.02 14.76 13.88
N ASP A 87 -30.29 13.91 14.61
CA ASP A 87 -30.28 13.82 16.07
C ASP A 87 -29.84 15.13 16.76
N ARG A 88 -28.93 15.88 16.11
CA ARG A 88 -28.46 17.20 16.55
C ARG A 88 -29.36 18.37 16.11
N GLY A 89 -30.44 18.09 15.40
CA GLY A 89 -31.43 19.08 14.99
C GLY A 89 -31.39 19.46 13.50
N CYS A 90 -30.55 18.81 12.68
CA CYS A 90 -30.57 19.05 11.23
C CYS A 90 -31.82 18.44 10.59
N LYS A 91 -32.72 19.28 10.08
CA LYS A 91 -33.94 18.84 9.35
C LYS A 91 -33.76 18.80 7.84
N ALA A 92 -32.52 18.79 7.35
CA ALA A 92 -32.25 18.80 5.92
C ALA A 92 -32.46 17.41 5.34
N VAL A 93 -33.30 17.34 4.31
CA VAL A 93 -33.47 16.17 3.44
C VAL A 93 -32.74 16.48 2.14
N VAL A 94 -31.78 15.64 1.78
CA VAL A 94 -30.96 15.80 0.58
C VAL A 94 -30.90 14.50 -0.18
N LYS A 95 -30.56 14.54 -1.47
CA LYS A 95 -30.27 13.31 -2.21
C LYS A 95 -29.01 12.65 -1.67
N VAL A 96 -28.96 11.32 -1.68
CA VAL A 96 -27.77 10.56 -1.25
C VAL A 96 -26.49 11.03 -1.97
N GLU A 97 -26.58 11.34 -3.28
CA GLU A 97 -25.43 11.89 -4.04
C GLU A 97 -24.87 13.21 -3.48
N ASN A 98 -25.73 14.05 -2.90
CA ASN A 98 -25.38 15.36 -2.37
C ASN A 98 -25.09 15.35 -0.86
N LEU A 99 -25.32 14.21 -0.20
CA LEU A 99 -25.08 14.04 1.24
C LEU A 99 -23.63 14.38 1.65
N PRO A 100 -22.58 13.97 0.91
CA PRO A 100 -21.20 14.34 1.26
C PRO A 100 -20.96 15.86 1.24
N GLN A 101 -21.52 16.56 0.25
CA GLN A 101 -21.40 18.01 0.13
C GLN A 101 -22.17 18.74 1.24
N HIS A 102 -23.38 18.26 1.56
CA HIS A 102 -24.14 18.76 2.69
C HIS A 102 -23.40 18.54 4.02
N ARG A 103 -22.86 17.34 4.26
CA ARG A 103 -22.12 17.00 5.48
C ARG A 103 -20.93 17.93 5.72
N ALA A 104 -20.21 18.32 4.66
CA ALA A 104 -19.07 19.23 4.73
C ALA A 104 -19.46 20.67 5.12
N SER A 105 -20.70 21.08 4.86
CA SER A 105 -21.21 22.43 5.09
C SER A 105 -22.36 22.50 6.10
N CYS A 106 -22.64 21.39 6.80
CA CYS A 106 -23.78 21.30 7.70
C CYS A 106 -23.54 22.11 8.98
N ASN A 107 -24.44 23.04 9.27
CA ASN A 107 -24.41 23.86 10.47
C ASN A 107 -24.52 23.07 11.79
N PHE A 108 -25.10 21.87 11.75
CA PHE A 108 -25.23 20.98 12.90
C PHE A 108 -24.09 19.98 13.03
N ALA A 109 -23.10 20.03 12.12
CA ALA A 109 -21.92 19.20 12.23
C ALA A 109 -21.19 19.50 13.55
N PRO A 110 -20.76 18.46 14.30
CA PRO A 110 -19.94 18.64 15.49
C PRO A 110 -18.61 19.29 15.13
N VAL A 111 -18.27 20.36 15.85
CA VAL A 111 -16.96 20.99 15.81
C VAL A 111 -16.40 21.12 17.21
N GLN A 112 -15.10 20.85 17.36
CA GLN A 112 -14.39 21.01 18.62
C GLN A 112 -13.80 22.41 18.73
N CYS A 113 -14.07 23.08 19.85
CA CYS A 113 -13.47 24.38 20.14
C CYS A 113 -11.95 24.24 20.35
N ALA A 114 -11.17 25.10 19.71
CA ALA A 114 -9.71 25.08 19.80
C ALA A 114 -9.16 25.58 21.16
N GLY A 115 -9.98 26.27 21.95
CA GLY A 115 -9.61 26.79 23.27
C GLY A 115 -9.92 25.86 24.43
N CYS A 116 -11.08 25.20 24.41
CA CYS A 116 -11.58 24.42 25.55
C CYS A 116 -11.95 22.97 25.22
N ASP A 117 -11.76 22.52 23.98
CA ASP A 117 -12.06 21.15 23.50
C ASP A 117 -13.52 20.71 23.59
N LEU A 118 -14.43 21.63 23.95
CA LEU A 118 -15.86 21.36 23.96
C LEU A 118 -16.36 21.10 22.53
N THR A 119 -17.12 20.02 22.36
CA THR A 119 -17.75 19.68 21.07
C THR A 119 -19.15 20.30 21.00
N ILE A 120 -19.36 21.22 20.08
CA ILE A 120 -20.62 21.95 19.88
C ILE A 120 -21.04 21.91 18.41
N ASN A 121 -22.21 22.44 18.09
CA ASN A 121 -22.65 22.54 16.69
C ASN A 121 -21.92 23.69 15.98
N CYS A 122 -21.65 23.52 14.69
CA CYS A 122 -20.94 24.52 13.88
C CYS A 122 -21.59 25.91 13.94
N TYR A 123 -22.93 26.01 13.98
CA TYR A 123 -23.62 27.30 14.09
C TYR A 123 -23.44 28.00 15.44
N GLU A 124 -23.16 27.26 16.52
CA GLU A 124 -22.97 27.79 17.88
C GLU A 124 -21.52 28.24 18.12
N LEU A 125 -20.61 27.81 17.24
CA LEU A 125 -19.19 28.07 17.39
C LEU A 125 -18.84 29.57 17.47
N PRO A 126 -19.34 30.47 16.60
CA PRO A 126 -19.00 31.88 16.68
C PRO A 126 -19.40 32.51 18.02
N SER A 127 -20.62 32.23 18.51
CA SER A 127 -21.08 32.69 19.82
C SER A 127 -20.25 32.13 20.98
N HIS A 128 -19.87 30.85 20.89
CA HIS A 128 -19.02 30.23 21.89
C HIS A 128 -17.60 30.81 21.90
N GLN A 129 -17.02 31.11 20.73
CA GLN A 129 -15.65 31.62 20.61
C GLN A 129 -15.44 32.93 21.38
N VAL A 130 -16.43 33.82 21.36
CA VAL A 130 -16.38 35.10 22.09
C VAL A 130 -16.47 34.90 23.61
N GLN A 131 -17.04 33.78 24.06
CA GLN A 131 -17.23 33.44 25.48
C GLN A 131 -16.26 32.37 25.99
N CYS A 132 -15.30 31.94 25.16
CA CYS A 132 -14.42 30.82 25.48
C CYS A 132 -13.19 31.31 26.24
N ASP A 133 -13.01 30.85 27.47
CA ASP A 133 -11.85 31.20 28.32
C ASP A 133 -10.50 30.86 27.66
N GLY A 134 -10.42 29.72 26.97
CA GLY A 134 -9.20 29.30 26.28
C GLY A 134 -8.84 30.18 25.08
N ILE A 135 -9.83 30.76 24.40
CA ILE A 135 -9.61 31.72 23.31
C ILE A 135 -9.30 33.10 23.89
N ALA A 136 -10.02 33.51 24.94
CA ALA A 136 -9.79 34.77 25.64
C ALA A 136 -8.35 34.88 26.18
N ALA A 137 -7.78 33.77 26.68
CA ALA A 137 -6.39 33.72 27.11
C ALA A 137 -5.39 34.10 26.00
N VAL A 138 -5.59 33.58 24.78
CA VAL A 138 -4.72 33.89 23.63
C VAL A 138 -4.90 35.33 23.16
N VAL A 139 -6.14 35.83 23.16
CA VAL A 139 -6.41 37.25 22.87
C VAL A 139 -5.70 38.14 23.88
N SER A 140 -5.73 37.78 25.17
CA SER A 140 -5.02 38.50 26.23
C SER A 140 -3.51 38.51 26.03
N GLU A 141 -2.89 37.41 25.57
CA GLU A 141 -1.46 37.38 25.23
C GLU A 141 -1.10 38.44 24.17
N VAL A 142 -1.95 38.62 23.15
CA VAL A 142 -1.75 39.61 22.09
C VAL A 142 -1.96 41.03 22.63
N ASP A 143 -3.00 41.22 23.42
CA ASP A 143 -3.34 42.51 24.00
C ASP A 143 -2.23 42.99 24.97
N ASP A 144 -1.63 42.11 25.77
CA ASP A 144 -0.46 42.39 26.61
C ASP A 144 0.77 42.83 25.79
N LEU A 145 0.96 42.26 24.59
CA LEU A 145 2.04 42.64 23.69
C LEU A 145 1.83 44.03 23.07
N LEU A 146 0.58 44.39 22.79
CA LEU A 146 0.23 45.73 22.29
C LEU A 146 0.45 46.79 23.37
N ASP A 147 0.08 46.50 24.62
CA ASP A 147 0.32 47.40 25.75
C ASP A 147 1.82 47.64 25.99
N LYS A 148 2.65 46.59 25.91
CA LYS A 148 4.12 46.72 25.97
C LYS A 148 4.70 47.60 24.85
N ARG A 149 4.03 47.69 23.70
CA ARG A 149 4.42 48.55 22.56
C ARG A 149 3.88 49.98 22.66
N GLY A 150 3.21 50.33 23.75
CA GLY A 150 2.72 51.69 24.01
C GLY A 150 1.30 51.97 23.53
N TYR A 151 0.56 50.96 23.04
CA TYR A 151 -0.83 51.09 22.59
C TYR A 151 -1.85 50.94 23.73
N ARG A 152 -1.59 51.57 24.88
CA ARG A 152 -2.46 51.48 26.06
C ARG A 152 -3.86 52.02 25.78
N GLY A 153 -4.89 51.24 26.12
CA GLY A 153 -6.30 51.61 25.98
C GLY A 153 -6.94 51.21 24.64
N TYR A 154 -6.20 50.57 23.73
CA TYR A 154 -6.76 50.02 22.47
C TYR A 154 -7.90 49.02 22.71
N GLN A 155 -7.80 48.22 23.77
CA GLN A 155 -8.82 47.24 24.18
C GLN A 155 -10.19 47.90 24.43
N ALA A 156 -10.21 49.08 25.08
CA ALA A 156 -11.44 49.80 25.42
C ALA A 156 -12.07 50.51 24.19
N ALA A 157 -11.29 50.73 23.13
CA ALA A 157 -11.74 51.36 21.89
C ALA A 157 -12.13 50.35 20.80
N ARG A 158 -12.07 49.04 21.10
CA ARG A 158 -12.29 47.96 20.13
C ARG A 158 -13.78 47.87 19.77
N SER A 159 -14.10 47.91 18.48
CA SER A 159 -15.46 47.65 18.01
C SER A 159 -15.83 46.16 18.22
N PRO A 160 -17.13 45.81 18.32
CA PRO A 160 -17.55 44.41 18.46
C PRO A 160 -17.06 43.53 17.31
N GLU A 161 -17.06 44.04 16.07
CA GLU A 161 -16.55 43.34 14.88
C GLU A 161 -15.07 42.98 15.01
N VAL A 162 -14.25 43.91 15.54
CA VAL A 162 -12.81 43.67 15.73
C VAL A 162 -12.57 42.66 16.86
N SER A 163 -13.42 42.61 17.88
CA SER A 163 -13.35 41.61 18.95
C SER A 163 -13.69 40.20 18.44
N GLU A 164 -14.72 40.07 17.61
CA GLU A 164 -15.09 38.80 16.98
C GLU A 164 -13.97 38.27 16.07
N LEU A 165 -13.39 39.16 15.24
CA LEU A 165 -12.23 38.81 14.42
C LEU A 165 -11.03 38.40 15.27
N ALA A 166 -10.77 39.07 16.39
CA ALA A 166 -9.69 38.69 17.30
C ALA A 166 -9.89 37.28 17.88
N CYS A 167 -11.11 36.94 18.31
CA CYS A 167 -11.45 35.60 18.80
C CYS A 167 -11.28 34.54 17.70
N ARG A 168 -11.69 34.86 16.47
CA ARG A 168 -11.52 33.96 15.31
C ARG A 168 -10.05 33.74 14.96
N VAL A 169 -9.23 34.79 14.97
CA VAL A 169 -7.77 34.69 14.76
C VAL A 169 -7.14 33.84 15.85
N ALA A 170 -7.44 34.10 17.12
CA ALA A 170 -6.95 33.30 18.24
C ALA A 170 -7.34 31.81 18.14
N SER A 171 -8.58 31.51 17.74
CA SER A 171 -9.02 30.14 17.48
C SER A 171 -8.22 29.48 16.35
N LEU A 172 -7.95 30.19 15.26
CA LEU A 172 -7.14 29.68 14.15
C LEU A 172 -5.67 29.47 14.56
N GLU A 173 -5.11 30.37 15.37
CA GLU A 173 -3.75 30.20 15.91
C GLU A 173 -3.62 28.95 16.77
N LEU A 174 -4.60 28.68 17.64
CA LEU A 174 -4.64 27.46 18.45
C LEU A 174 -4.73 26.20 17.58
N GLN A 175 -5.57 26.22 16.54
CA GLN A 175 -5.64 25.11 15.58
C GLN A 175 -4.30 24.90 14.87
N LEU A 176 -3.64 25.97 14.42
CA LEU A 176 -2.31 25.88 13.79
C LEU A 176 -1.25 25.34 14.76
N ARG A 177 -1.26 25.74 16.04
CA ARG A 177 -0.36 25.20 17.07
C ARG A 177 -0.56 23.69 17.23
N ARG A 178 -1.81 23.21 17.33
CA ARG A 178 -2.15 21.78 17.42
C ARG A 178 -1.72 21.00 16.18
N MET A 179 -2.06 21.48 14.98
CA MET A 179 -1.67 20.83 13.72
C MET A 179 -0.15 20.69 13.57
N ARG A 180 0.63 21.69 13.99
CA ARG A 180 2.10 21.61 13.99
C ARG A 180 2.61 20.54 14.95
N GLN A 181 2.02 20.41 16.14
CA GLN A 181 2.39 19.35 17.08
C GLN A 181 2.07 17.96 16.52
N ASP A 182 0.89 17.78 15.95
CA ASP A 182 0.48 16.52 15.32
C ASP A 182 1.39 16.14 14.16
N LEU A 183 1.76 17.11 13.32
CA LEU A 183 2.70 16.90 12.21
C LEU A 183 4.07 16.42 12.74
N ASN A 184 4.62 17.05 13.76
CA ASN A 184 5.89 16.64 14.36
C ASN A 184 5.84 15.22 14.94
N LEU A 185 4.71 14.86 15.57
CA LEU A 185 4.49 13.50 16.08
C LEU A 185 4.39 12.48 14.94
N ALA A 186 3.66 12.81 13.86
CA ALA A 186 3.54 11.97 12.68
C ALA A 186 4.89 11.76 11.97
N GLU A 187 5.69 12.81 11.80
CA GLU A 187 7.05 12.72 11.27
C GLU A 187 7.95 11.82 12.11
N SER A 188 7.85 11.92 13.44
CA SER A 188 8.61 11.07 14.36
C SER A 188 8.23 9.59 14.23
N ARG A 189 6.93 9.30 14.06
CA ARG A 189 6.42 7.94 13.79
C ARG A 189 6.90 7.41 12.43
N ASN A 190 6.85 8.23 11.38
CA ASN A 190 7.34 7.86 10.05
C ASN A 190 8.83 7.51 10.09
N LYS A 191 9.67 8.34 10.72
CA LYS A 191 11.10 8.04 10.90
C LYS A 191 11.37 6.73 11.66
N LYS A 192 10.44 6.29 12.52
CA LYS A 192 10.55 4.99 13.22
C LYS A 192 10.19 3.85 12.27
N LEU A 193 9.08 3.96 11.55
CA LEU A 193 8.64 2.98 10.56
C LEU A 193 9.66 2.81 9.44
N GLU A 194 10.30 3.88 8.97
CA GLU A 194 11.37 3.81 7.98
C GLU A 194 12.57 2.99 8.46
N ARG A 195 12.98 3.16 9.73
CA ARG A 195 14.06 2.37 10.33
C ARG A 195 13.69 0.90 10.45
N GLU A 196 12.46 0.60 10.87
CA GLU A 196 11.94 -0.78 10.94
C GLU A 196 11.84 -1.41 9.55
N LEU A 197 11.46 -0.64 8.53
CA LEU A 197 11.39 -1.10 7.15
C LEU A 197 12.77 -1.44 6.59
N VAL A 198 13.79 -0.63 6.86
CA VAL A 198 15.17 -0.93 6.44
C VAL A 198 15.65 -2.22 7.10
N LYS A 199 15.49 -2.34 8.43
CA LYS A 199 15.90 -3.53 9.17
C LYS A 199 15.21 -4.79 8.67
N THR A 200 13.89 -4.75 8.48
CA THR A 200 13.13 -5.91 7.99
C THR A 200 13.52 -6.32 6.57
N LYS A 201 13.91 -5.36 5.71
CA LYS A 201 14.48 -5.66 4.39
C LYS A 201 15.84 -6.33 4.48
N GLU A 202 16.71 -5.87 5.37
CA GLU A 202 18.02 -6.49 5.64
C GLU A 202 17.85 -7.92 6.16
N ASP A 203 17.00 -8.13 7.17
CA ASP A 203 16.68 -9.46 7.72
C ASP A 203 16.13 -10.41 6.64
N LEU A 204 15.26 -9.92 5.77
CA LEU A 204 14.72 -10.69 4.64
C LEU A 204 15.83 -11.08 3.65
N GLN A 205 16.71 -10.14 3.32
CA GLN A 205 17.83 -10.39 2.42
C GLN A 205 18.81 -11.39 3.02
N GLU A 206 19.09 -11.33 4.31
CA GLU A 206 19.93 -12.30 5.01
C GLU A 206 19.31 -13.70 4.97
N LYS A 207 18.02 -13.84 5.33
CA LYS A 207 17.32 -15.13 5.23
C LYS A 207 17.32 -15.70 3.82
N ARG A 208 17.16 -14.85 2.80
CA ARG A 208 17.26 -15.28 1.39
C ARG A 208 18.66 -15.82 1.08
N ASN A 209 19.71 -15.15 1.54
CA ASN A 209 21.09 -15.62 1.33
C ASN A 209 21.36 -16.94 2.06
N GLN A 210 20.86 -17.10 3.29
CA GLN A 210 20.98 -18.35 4.05
C GLN A 210 20.30 -19.54 3.36
N LEU A 211 19.06 -19.35 2.87
CA LEU A 211 18.34 -20.39 2.11
C LEU A 211 19.08 -20.78 0.83
N LEU A 212 19.67 -19.80 0.14
CA LEU A 212 20.52 -20.07 -1.00
C LEU A 212 21.76 -20.84 -0.58
N ASP A 213 22.49 -20.42 0.46
CA ASP A 213 23.70 -21.13 0.93
C ASP A 213 23.43 -22.59 1.33
N GLN A 214 22.29 -22.88 1.95
CA GLN A 214 21.86 -24.25 2.25
C GLN A 214 21.64 -25.10 0.99
N GLN A 215 21.23 -24.51 -0.13
CA GLN A 215 21.14 -25.23 -1.42
C GLN A 215 22.53 -25.52 -2.04
N TYR A 216 23.59 -24.84 -1.61
CA TYR A 216 24.94 -24.95 -2.17
C TYR A 216 25.97 -25.64 -1.26
N THR A 217 25.61 -26.06 -0.04
CA THR A 217 26.44 -27.03 0.73
C THR A 217 26.58 -28.38 0.01
N ASP A 218 25.79 -28.60 -1.04
CA ASP A 218 25.92 -29.67 -2.04
C ASP A 218 26.98 -29.39 -3.13
N PHE A 219 27.73 -28.28 -3.08
CA PHE A 219 28.80 -28.01 -4.05
C PHE A 219 30.03 -28.87 -3.70
N ASP A 220 30.21 -29.93 -4.46
CA ASP A 220 31.26 -30.91 -4.25
C ASP A 220 32.67 -30.30 -4.39
N SER A 221 33.51 -30.50 -3.38
CA SER A 221 34.93 -30.10 -3.35
C SER A 221 35.77 -30.77 -4.43
N ASP A 222 35.28 -31.88 -4.99
CA ASP A 222 35.96 -32.65 -6.04
C ASP A 222 35.67 -32.11 -7.44
N TYR A 223 34.69 -31.20 -7.57
CA TYR A 223 34.25 -30.58 -8.82
C TYR A 223 33.80 -31.62 -9.85
N ASP A 224 33.01 -32.63 -9.47
CA ASP A 224 32.50 -33.70 -10.36
C ASP A 224 31.42 -33.26 -11.38
N TYR A 225 31.37 -31.98 -11.70
CA TYR A 225 30.45 -31.43 -12.70
C TYR A 225 30.76 -31.92 -14.11
N GLY A 226 29.71 -32.20 -14.86
CA GLY A 226 29.80 -32.67 -16.26
C GLY A 226 29.74 -34.19 -16.42
N TYR A 227 29.71 -34.96 -15.32
CA TYR A 227 29.48 -36.41 -15.35
C TYR A 227 28.00 -36.80 -15.23
N ALA A 228 27.15 -35.91 -14.73
CA ALA A 228 25.70 -36.12 -14.65
C ALA A 228 24.91 -34.85 -15.03
N PRO A 229 23.79 -34.96 -15.77
CA PRO A 229 23.06 -33.79 -16.31
C PRO A 229 22.63 -32.78 -15.24
N HIS A 230 22.17 -33.25 -14.08
CA HIS A 230 21.68 -32.41 -12.99
C HIS A 230 22.76 -31.55 -12.31
N THR A 231 24.04 -31.79 -12.60
CA THR A 231 25.17 -31.01 -12.04
C THR A 231 25.45 -29.74 -12.86
N ILE A 232 25.13 -29.73 -14.15
CA ILE A 232 25.40 -28.62 -15.08
C ILE A 232 24.67 -27.33 -14.65
N PRO A 233 23.36 -27.36 -14.30
CA PRO A 233 22.67 -26.17 -13.80
C PRO A 233 23.24 -25.65 -12.47
N LYS A 234 23.67 -26.56 -11.57
CA LYS A 234 24.28 -26.18 -10.28
C LYS A 234 25.57 -25.37 -10.50
N LEU A 235 26.42 -25.80 -11.43
CA LEU A 235 27.65 -25.08 -11.78
C LEU A 235 27.35 -23.71 -12.40
N SER A 236 26.35 -23.63 -13.26
CA SER A 236 25.97 -22.36 -13.90
C SER A 236 25.43 -21.34 -12.90
N LEU A 237 24.57 -21.79 -11.99
CA LEU A 237 24.03 -20.95 -10.93
C LEU A 237 25.11 -20.41 -9.99
N LEU A 238 26.13 -21.23 -9.67
CA LEU A 238 27.29 -20.79 -8.90
C LEU A 238 28.01 -19.61 -9.57
N ILE A 239 28.27 -19.72 -10.87
CA ILE A 239 28.93 -18.66 -11.64
C ILE A 239 28.03 -17.41 -11.71
N ALA A 240 26.73 -17.61 -11.97
CA ALA A 240 25.74 -16.54 -12.05
C ALA A 240 25.60 -15.75 -10.72
N ARG A 241 25.78 -16.41 -9.58
CA ARG A 241 25.73 -15.76 -8.25
C ARG A 241 26.86 -14.76 -8.04
N PHE A 242 28.06 -15.04 -8.57
CA PHE A 242 29.22 -14.17 -8.39
C PHE A 242 29.83 -13.68 -9.71
N LEU A 243 28.99 -13.29 -10.68
CA LEU A 243 29.41 -12.89 -12.02
C LEU A 243 30.60 -11.90 -12.03
N LEU A 244 30.56 -10.90 -11.15
CA LEU A 244 31.54 -9.82 -11.16
C LEU A 244 32.79 -10.10 -10.32
N ALA A 245 32.68 -10.91 -9.27
CA ALA A 245 33.75 -11.13 -8.31
C ALA A 245 33.78 -12.56 -7.76
N LYS A 246 34.75 -13.36 -8.19
CA LYS A 246 34.91 -14.76 -7.76
C LYS A 246 35.22 -14.85 -6.25
N PRO A 247 34.54 -15.71 -5.48
CA PRO A 247 34.91 -16.01 -4.10
C PRO A 247 36.35 -16.55 -3.95
N THR A 248 36.95 -16.31 -2.78
CA THR A 248 38.34 -16.69 -2.51
C THR A 248 38.55 -18.20 -2.36
N TYR A 249 37.55 -18.94 -1.92
CA TYR A 249 37.60 -20.40 -1.73
C TYR A 249 37.36 -21.22 -3.02
N ILE A 250 36.99 -20.57 -4.13
CA ILE A 250 36.70 -21.23 -5.41
C ILE A 250 37.92 -21.17 -6.31
N ASP A 251 38.32 -22.27 -6.93
CA ASP A 251 39.42 -22.29 -7.90
C ASP A 251 38.89 -22.11 -9.33
N ALA A 252 39.23 -20.98 -9.97
CA ALA A 252 38.79 -20.67 -11.33
C ALA A 252 39.25 -21.72 -12.36
N ASN A 253 40.44 -22.30 -12.19
CA ASN A 253 40.96 -23.30 -13.12
C ASN A 253 40.23 -24.63 -13.00
N ARG A 254 39.82 -25.00 -11.78
CA ARG A 254 38.99 -26.20 -11.56
C ARG A 254 37.58 -26.00 -12.12
N VAL A 255 36.99 -24.82 -11.92
CA VAL A 255 35.70 -24.44 -12.53
C VAL A 255 35.79 -24.48 -14.06
N PHE A 256 36.83 -23.88 -14.66
CA PHE A 256 37.06 -23.94 -16.10
C PHE A 256 37.16 -25.39 -16.61
N SER A 257 37.92 -26.24 -15.91
CA SER A 257 38.05 -27.66 -16.25
C SER A 257 36.71 -28.41 -16.17
N ALA A 258 35.85 -28.01 -15.24
CA ALA A 258 34.52 -28.56 -15.08
C ALA A 258 33.58 -28.12 -16.24
N ILE A 259 33.61 -26.84 -16.62
CA ILE A 259 32.88 -26.32 -17.79
C ILE A 259 33.34 -27.02 -19.06
N LYS A 260 34.66 -27.17 -19.24
CA LYS A 260 35.25 -27.87 -20.37
C LYS A 260 34.73 -29.31 -20.46
N ARG A 261 34.72 -30.04 -19.35
CA ARG A 261 34.14 -31.39 -19.29
C ARG A 261 32.67 -31.42 -19.70
N CYS A 262 31.87 -30.47 -19.23
CA CYS A 262 30.45 -30.36 -19.62
C CYS A 262 30.32 -30.17 -21.15
N TYR A 263 31.13 -29.28 -21.73
CA TYR A 263 31.14 -29.02 -23.17
C TYR A 263 31.64 -30.23 -23.97
N ASP A 264 32.76 -30.83 -23.58
CA ASP A 264 33.35 -31.98 -24.27
C ASP A 264 32.40 -33.19 -24.25
N ASN A 265 31.66 -33.39 -23.14
CA ASN A 265 30.66 -34.44 -23.03
C ASN A 265 29.46 -34.18 -23.95
N TYR A 266 28.93 -32.94 -23.97
CA TYR A 266 27.91 -32.52 -24.93
C TYR A 266 28.36 -32.74 -26.39
N ALA A 267 29.60 -32.34 -26.72
CA ALA A 267 30.14 -32.47 -28.06
C ALA A 267 30.31 -33.92 -28.52
N ARG A 268 30.39 -34.88 -27.59
CA ARG A 268 30.47 -36.33 -27.87
C ARG A 268 29.10 -37.00 -27.97
N CYS A 269 28.19 -36.68 -27.04
CA CYS A 269 26.96 -37.44 -26.87
C CYS A 269 25.77 -36.89 -27.67
N GLY A 270 25.76 -35.59 -27.99
CA GLY A 270 24.73 -34.96 -28.83
C GLY A 270 23.32 -34.90 -28.19
N GLU A 271 22.68 -33.73 -28.30
CA GLU A 271 21.31 -33.37 -27.88
C GLU A 271 20.94 -33.47 -26.38
N ASP A 272 21.41 -34.48 -25.65
CA ASP A 272 21.12 -34.59 -24.22
C ASP A 272 21.69 -33.35 -23.50
N TYR A 273 20.82 -32.65 -22.75
CA TYR A 273 21.15 -31.46 -21.92
C TYR A 273 21.83 -30.26 -22.63
N GLU A 274 21.63 -30.10 -23.95
CA GLU A 274 22.14 -28.96 -24.73
C GLU A 274 21.76 -27.59 -24.13
N HIS A 275 20.53 -27.47 -23.62
CA HIS A 275 20.02 -26.23 -23.03
C HIS A 275 20.81 -25.85 -21.77
N ASP A 276 21.14 -26.82 -20.93
CA ASP A 276 21.89 -26.62 -19.69
C ASP A 276 23.35 -26.23 -19.98
N VAL A 277 23.97 -26.87 -20.98
CA VAL A 277 25.35 -26.55 -21.40
C VAL A 277 25.44 -25.19 -22.06
N TYR A 278 24.44 -24.81 -22.87
CA TYR A 278 24.37 -23.46 -23.43
C TYR A 278 24.22 -22.41 -22.33
N MET A 279 23.35 -22.66 -21.35
CA MET A 279 23.13 -21.76 -20.23
C MET A 279 24.40 -21.60 -19.38
N LEU A 280 25.09 -22.72 -19.07
CA LEU A 280 26.39 -22.72 -18.40
C LEU A 280 27.49 -21.97 -19.17
N THR A 281 27.61 -22.21 -20.47
CA THR A 281 28.65 -21.55 -21.28
C THR A 281 28.36 -20.06 -21.44
N ALA A 282 27.10 -19.66 -21.55
CA ALA A 282 26.72 -18.25 -21.58
C ALA A 282 27.00 -17.53 -20.26
N THR A 283 26.65 -18.12 -19.11
CA THR A 283 26.94 -17.55 -17.80
C THR A 283 28.45 -17.50 -17.53
N ALA A 284 29.19 -18.52 -17.94
CA ALA A 284 30.65 -18.54 -17.88
C ALA A 284 31.30 -17.45 -18.74
N ASN A 285 30.77 -17.20 -19.95
CA ASN A 285 31.28 -16.13 -20.83
C ASN A 285 31.01 -14.73 -20.24
N ALA A 286 29.90 -14.57 -19.53
CA ALA A 286 29.50 -13.31 -18.91
C ALA A 286 30.23 -13.01 -17.58
N CYS A 287 30.91 -13.98 -16.98
CA CYS A 287 31.57 -13.80 -15.69
C CYS A 287 33.01 -13.29 -15.79
N ASN A 288 33.51 -12.71 -14.70
CA ASN A 288 34.87 -12.16 -14.62
C ASN A 288 35.92 -13.10 -14.02
N TRP A 289 35.67 -14.41 -14.02
CA TRP A 289 36.51 -15.38 -13.30
C TRP A 289 37.72 -15.86 -14.09
N PHE A 290 37.61 -15.86 -15.42
CA PHE A 290 38.53 -16.56 -16.32
C PHE A 290 39.51 -15.59 -16.99
N ASP A 291 40.71 -16.11 -17.31
CA ASP A 291 41.72 -15.38 -18.08
C ASP A 291 41.32 -15.23 -19.56
N ASP A 292 42.04 -14.39 -20.30
CA ASP A 292 41.74 -14.10 -21.71
C ASP A 292 41.77 -15.36 -22.61
N ASN A 293 42.59 -16.36 -22.26
CA ASN A 293 42.69 -17.58 -23.03
C ASN A 293 41.49 -18.50 -22.80
N GLN A 294 41.11 -18.68 -21.53
CA GLN A 294 39.92 -19.40 -21.10
C GLN A 294 38.65 -18.77 -21.65
N ARG A 295 38.53 -17.43 -21.62
CA ARG A 295 37.39 -16.70 -22.21
C ARG A 295 37.24 -16.95 -23.70
N ARG A 296 38.35 -16.91 -24.46
CA ARG A 296 38.32 -17.22 -25.91
C ARG A 296 37.84 -18.64 -26.19
N ASN A 297 38.22 -19.61 -25.35
CA ASN A 297 37.72 -20.98 -25.47
C ASN A 297 36.22 -21.08 -25.20
N ILE A 298 35.75 -20.45 -24.11
CA ILE A 298 34.32 -20.43 -23.76
C ILE A 298 33.48 -19.76 -24.84
N ASP A 299 33.95 -18.63 -25.39
CA ASP A 299 33.25 -17.93 -26.47
C ASP A 299 33.16 -18.81 -27.74
N SER A 300 34.25 -19.49 -28.09
CA SER A 300 34.26 -20.46 -29.21
C SER A 300 33.25 -21.59 -29.01
N TRP A 301 33.18 -22.16 -27.79
CA TRP A 301 32.18 -23.18 -27.42
C TRP A 301 30.74 -22.66 -27.54
N LEU A 302 30.47 -21.46 -27.03
CA LEU A 302 29.15 -20.83 -27.08
C LEU A 302 28.70 -20.58 -28.54
N GLN A 303 29.62 -20.08 -29.38
CA GLN A 303 29.37 -19.88 -30.81
C GLN A 303 29.11 -21.20 -31.53
N SER A 304 29.84 -22.27 -31.18
CA SER A 304 29.66 -23.61 -31.74
C SER A 304 28.24 -24.14 -31.48
N ILE A 305 27.79 -24.08 -30.22
CA ILE A 305 26.42 -24.50 -29.83
C ILE A 305 25.38 -23.64 -30.56
N ALA A 306 25.57 -22.33 -30.62
CA ALA A 306 24.65 -21.43 -31.32
C ALA A 306 24.54 -21.70 -32.83
N ARG A 307 25.62 -22.12 -33.48
CA ARG A 307 25.62 -22.53 -34.90
C ARG A 307 24.88 -23.85 -35.10
N TYR A 308 25.10 -24.83 -34.22
CA TYR A 308 24.40 -26.11 -34.25
C TYR A 308 22.87 -25.93 -34.15
N ARG A 309 22.39 -25.10 -33.20
CA ARG A 309 20.97 -24.72 -33.09
C ARG A 309 20.38 -24.10 -34.36
N LYS A 310 21.14 -23.26 -35.04
CA LYS A 310 20.70 -22.61 -36.29
C LYS A 310 20.58 -23.62 -37.44
N LEU A 311 21.42 -24.66 -37.46
CA LEU A 311 21.38 -25.72 -38.46
C LEU A 311 20.19 -26.66 -38.22
N GLN A 312 19.95 -27.08 -36.96
CA GLN A 312 18.79 -27.90 -36.61
C GLN A 312 17.44 -27.21 -36.88
N ARG A 313 17.33 -25.89 -36.69
CA ARG A 313 16.10 -25.13 -37.01
C ARG A 313 15.83 -24.96 -38.51
N ARG A 314 16.80 -25.27 -39.38
CA ARG A 314 16.71 -25.12 -40.84
C ARG A 314 16.52 -26.47 -41.56
N ALA A 315 16.74 -27.58 -40.87
CA ALA A 315 16.45 -28.94 -41.31
C ALA A 315 15.01 -29.31 -40.93
#